data_AF-A0A830ERS5-F1
#
_entry.id   AF-A0A830ERS5-F1
#
_cell.length_a   1.000
_cell.length_b   1.000
_cell.length_c   1.000
_cell.angle_alpha   90.00
_cell.angle_beta   90.00
_cell.angle_gamma   90.00
#
_symmetry.space_group_name_H-M   'P 1'
#
loop_
_entity.id
_entity.type
_entity.pdbx_description
1 polymer ?
#
loop_
_entity_poly.entity_id
_entity_poly.type
_entity_poly.pdbx_seq_one_letter_code
_entity_poly.pdbx_strand_id
1 'polypeptide(L)'
;MKRIPDQIRSYPLVRVCRPDCRSHNDCNHPGKRPVSSVKNPRPVQEVRNWVRTGGNYGVVPTEDNDLIILDSDSDLFTEIVTEQLPQTFSVRTGSGNYHFYYRSKVNENQSFKAGEDEFGSVRANRWHCVGPGSVHPETGEDYAISVNSELSVLTEDSYAEFTETVESRISGDYAVKTGGGGGGSLHGQKASELNTEPTEETLRVLGFINSDSRREEVAKVIDSDHPPRNTRVWASGFLYSVCGLTQKQIEKLLRETAVWATDSERTETEIRSLVRSSTNNSRASESVNLSKFLTADMDPEGSERRKTEESGSGRTLPGGENSMEYNTIENLTVYNADSVEEAEDGDRVIRVELTNMSGRGDDGEPVDTDFVTITKGTLRENGDFGVAPEFPGQSKSVGSADPDDLRLIASGLEEVADSIEE
;
A
#
# COMPACT_ATOMS: atom_id res chain seq x y z
N MET A 1 35.08 27.71 8.48
CA MET A 1 35.57 26.32 8.74
C MET A 1 34.40 25.53 9.30
N LYS A 2 34.07 24.36 8.72
CA LYS A 2 32.96 23.50 9.16
C LYS A 2 33.23 23.02 10.60
N ARG A 3 32.36 23.38 11.55
CA ARG A 3 32.47 23.06 12.98
C ARG A 3 31.26 22.24 13.41
N ILE A 4 31.51 21.20 14.22
CA ILE A 4 30.45 20.42 14.87
C ILE A 4 29.84 21.30 15.98
N PRO A 5 28.52 21.59 15.94
CA PRO A 5 27.84 22.45 16.92
C PRO A 5 27.95 21.95 18.35
N ASP A 6 27.89 22.89 19.29
CA ASP A 6 28.11 22.58 20.71
C ASP A 6 26.95 21.79 21.33
N GLN A 7 25.75 21.92 20.76
CA GLN A 7 24.53 21.20 21.14
C GLN A 7 24.63 19.69 20.93
N ILE A 8 25.32 19.27 19.86
CA ILE A 8 25.35 17.87 19.41
C ILE A 8 26.72 17.20 19.58
N ARG A 9 27.78 17.97 19.90
CA ARG A 9 29.16 17.44 19.99
C ARG A 9 29.41 16.49 21.16
N SER A 10 28.54 16.48 22.17
CA SER A 10 28.62 15.58 23.32
C SER A 10 28.01 14.20 23.03
N TYR A 11 27.15 14.10 22.01
CA TYR A 11 26.54 12.84 21.62
C TYR A 11 27.49 12.00 20.76
N PRO A 12 27.28 10.68 20.67
CA PRO A 12 28.07 9.81 19.82
C PRO A 12 28.05 10.27 18.36
N LEU A 13 29.23 10.33 17.73
CA LEU A 13 29.40 10.79 16.35
C LEU A 13 30.04 9.70 15.51
N VAL A 14 29.67 9.61 14.23
CA VAL A 14 30.31 8.71 13.27
C VAL A 14 30.84 9.47 12.07
N ARG A 15 31.91 8.93 11.47
CA ARG A 15 32.36 9.37 10.15
C ARG A 15 31.36 8.84 9.12
N VAL A 16 30.82 9.75 8.32
CA VAL A 16 30.00 9.41 7.16
C VAL A 16 30.86 9.61 5.91
N CYS A 17 30.68 8.75 4.91
CA CYS A 17 31.46 8.82 3.68
C CYS A 17 31.28 10.19 3.01
N ARG A 18 32.24 10.53 2.13
CA ARG A 18 32.18 11.78 1.37
C ARG A 18 31.08 11.72 0.31
N PRO A 19 30.62 12.88 -0.21
CA PRO A 19 29.73 12.93 -1.38
C PRO A 19 30.28 12.19 -2.59
N ASP A 20 31.60 12.14 -2.77
CA ASP A 20 32.28 11.41 -3.85
C ASP A 20 32.77 10.02 -3.40
N CYS A 21 32.05 9.38 -2.47
CA CYS A 21 32.48 8.27 -1.63
C CYS A 21 33.69 7.45 -2.14
N ARG A 22 34.81 7.58 -1.44
CA ARG A 22 36.03 6.77 -1.66
C ARG A 22 36.30 5.76 -0.55
N SER A 23 35.38 5.67 0.41
CA SER A 23 35.53 4.84 1.61
C SER A 23 34.90 3.46 1.46
N HIS A 24 34.05 3.28 0.45
CA HIS A 24 33.36 2.03 0.14
C HIS A 24 33.53 1.75 -1.35
N ASN A 25 33.65 0.47 -1.72
CA ASN A 25 33.74 0.06 -3.12
C ASN A 25 32.36 0.00 -3.81
N ASP A 26 31.27 -0.02 -3.02
CA ASP A 26 29.89 -0.27 -3.42
C ASP A 26 28.93 0.74 -2.75
N CYS A 27 29.26 2.03 -2.81
CA CYS A 27 28.46 3.03 -2.12
C CYS A 27 27.18 3.41 -2.88
N ASN A 28 26.06 2.79 -2.50
CA ASN A 28 24.73 3.13 -3.07
C ASN A 28 24.15 4.45 -2.50
N HIS A 29 24.70 4.94 -1.38
CA HIS A 29 24.29 6.19 -0.75
C HIS A 29 25.52 7.02 -0.35
N PRO A 30 26.26 7.54 -1.33
CA PRO A 30 27.43 8.38 -1.06
C PRO A 30 27.02 9.58 -0.21
N GLY A 31 27.92 10.12 0.62
CA GLY A 31 27.59 11.23 1.53
C GLY A 31 26.66 10.90 2.71
N LYS A 32 26.00 9.73 2.74
CA LYS A 32 25.00 9.36 3.77
C LYS A 32 25.36 8.07 4.54
N ARG A 33 26.20 7.20 3.99
CA ARG A 33 26.62 5.92 4.60
C ARG A 33 27.76 6.08 5.64
N PRO A 34 27.66 5.52 6.85
CA PRO A 34 28.77 5.48 7.80
C PRO A 34 30.01 4.78 7.21
N VAL A 35 31.20 5.31 7.48
CA VAL A 35 32.48 4.71 7.01
C VAL A 35 32.72 3.34 7.67
N SER A 36 32.35 3.17 8.95
CA SER A 36 32.44 1.89 9.65
C SER A 36 31.09 1.35 10.07
N SER A 37 30.46 1.94 11.09
CA SER A 37 29.16 1.53 11.63
C SER A 37 28.72 2.54 12.68
N VAL A 38 27.41 2.72 12.79
CA VAL A 38 26.72 3.40 13.92
C VAL A 38 27.04 2.79 15.28
N LYS A 39 27.41 1.49 15.32
CA LYS A 39 27.81 0.79 16.55
C LYS A 39 29.22 1.13 17.05
N ASN A 40 29.99 1.89 16.27
CA ASN A 40 31.37 2.26 16.59
C ASN A 40 31.59 3.77 16.45
N PRO A 41 31.00 4.57 17.38
CA PRO A 41 31.18 6.01 17.38
C PRO A 41 32.65 6.38 17.59
N ARG A 42 33.02 7.55 17.07
CA ARG A 42 34.40 8.06 17.07
C ARG A 42 34.52 9.25 18.01
N PRO A 43 35.69 9.44 18.64
CA PRO A 43 35.96 10.64 19.42
C PRO A 43 35.74 11.90 18.59
N VAL A 44 35.16 12.95 19.21
CA VAL A 44 34.83 14.21 18.53
C VAL A 44 36.01 14.81 17.77
N GLN A 45 37.24 14.66 18.28
CA GLN A 45 38.43 15.18 17.63
C GLN A 45 38.77 14.44 16.33
N GLU A 46 38.55 13.13 16.27
CA GLU A 46 38.72 12.33 15.05
C GLU A 46 37.69 12.77 14.00
N VAL A 47 36.42 12.93 14.40
CA VAL A 47 35.34 13.37 13.49
C VAL A 47 35.59 14.79 13.01
N ARG A 48 36.06 15.71 13.85
CA ARG A 48 36.46 17.06 13.43
C ARG A 48 37.56 17.05 12.37
N ASN A 49 38.57 16.21 12.54
CA ASN A 49 39.63 16.07 11.55
C ASN A 49 39.10 15.49 10.24
N TRP A 50 38.21 14.49 10.31
CA TRP A 50 37.52 13.93 9.15
C TRP A 50 36.74 15.01 8.37
N VAL A 51 35.91 15.80 9.05
CA VAL A 51 35.12 16.88 8.45
C VAL A 51 36.01 17.96 7.81
N ARG A 52 37.13 18.32 8.45
CA ARG A 52 38.10 19.28 7.87
C ARG A 52 38.70 18.83 6.55
N THR A 53 38.76 17.51 6.30
CA THR A 53 39.25 16.95 5.03
C THR A 53 38.15 16.70 4.00
N GLY A 54 36.94 17.23 4.23
CA GLY A 54 35.79 17.10 3.32
C GLY A 54 34.90 15.88 3.59
N GLY A 55 35.05 15.22 4.74
CA GLY A 55 34.16 14.15 5.19
C GLY A 55 32.83 14.66 5.73
N ASN A 56 31.76 13.88 5.56
CA ASN A 56 30.51 14.09 6.28
C ASN A 56 30.56 13.42 7.66
N TYR A 57 29.63 13.75 8.54
CA TYR A 57 29.49 13.05 9.82
C TYR A 57 28.03 12.81 10.16
N GLY A 58 27.79 11.82 11.00
CA GLY A 58 26.48 11.47 11.53
C GLY A 58 26.45 11.67 13.03
N VAL A 59 25.29 12.07 13.54
CA VAL A 59 24.97 12.11 14.98
C VAL A 59 24.16 10.87 15.30
N VAL A 60 24.53 10.15 16.35
CA VAL A 60 24.00 8.82 16.67
C VAL A 60 23.31 8.85 18.03
N PRO A 61 21.96 8.88 18.08
CA PRO A 61 21.18 8.45 19.23
C PRO A 61 21.61 7.09 19.74
N THR A 62 21.68 6.89 21.05
CA THR A 62 21.99 5.57 21.65
C THR A 62 21.10 5.31 22.84
N GLU A 63 20.86 4.04 23.16
CA GLU A 63 20.14 3.63 24.38
C GLU A 63 20.70 4.23 25.69
N ASP A 64 22.00 4.56 25.72
CA ASP A 64 22.67 5.15 26.90
C ASP A 64 22.59 6.69 26.98
N ASN A 65 21.90 7.35 26.04
CA ASN A 65 21.71 8.80 26.06
C ASN A 65 20.25 9.18 25.82
N ASP A 66 19.96 10.47 25.98
CA ASP A 66 18.62 11.01 25.84
C ASP A 66 18.36 11.65 24.47
N LEU A 67 19.17 11.40 23.44
CA LEU A 67 18.97 12.02 22.14
C LEU A 67 17.95 11.24 21.32
N ILE A 68 16.99 11.95 20.74
CA ILE A 68 16.23 11.49 19.57
C ILE A 68 16.33 12.53 18.46
N ILE A 69 16.15 12.09 17.22
CA ILE A 69 16.12 12.98 16.06
C ILE A 69 14.86 12.68 15.25
N LEU A 70 14.02 13.70 15.04
CA LEU A 70 12.90 13.61 14.11
C LEU A 70 13.41 14.00 12.73
N ASP A 71 13.45 13.05 11.82
CA ASP A 71 13.92 13.17 10.45
C ASP A 71 12.72 13.35 9.54
N SER A 72 12.52 14.57 9.03
CA SER A 72 11.38 14.92 8.21
C SER A 72 11.63 14.56 6.76
N ASP A 73 10.69 13.85 6.14
CA ASP A 73 10.73 13.53 4.71
C ASP A 73 9.64 14.28 3.91
N SER A 74 8.71 14.95 4.60
CA SER A 74 7.60 15.73 4.01
C SER A 74 7.37 17.08 4.69
N ASP A 75 6.70 18.00 3.99
CA ASP A 75 6.28 19.30 4.54
C ASP A 75 5.25 19.14 5.67
N LEU A 76 4.30 18.20 5.54
CA LEU A 76 3.29 17.91 6.56
C LEU A 76 3.93 17.50 7.89
N PHE A 77 4.92 16.61 7.85
CA PHE A 77 5.62 16.19 9.06
C PHE A 77 6.38 17.35 9.71
N THR A 78 7.02 18.20 8.89
CA THR A 78 7.67 19.43 9.37
C THR A 78 6.66 20.36 10.05
N GLU A 79 5.49 20.59 9.44
CA GLU A 79 4.43 21.42 9.99
C GLU A 79 4.00 20.91 11.38
N ILE A 80 3.65 19.63 11.49
CA ILE A 80 3.19 19.04 12.76
C ILE A 80 4.25 19.16 13.85
N VAL A 81 5.53 18.88 13.53
CA VAL A 81 6.63 19.06 14.49
C VAL A 81 6.71 20.52 14.95
N THR A 82 6.60 21.49 14.04
CA THR A 82 6.71 22.90 14.40
C THR A 82 5.49 23.46 15.15
N GLU A 83 4.30 22.90 14.92
CA GLU A 83 3.07 23.33 15.59
C GLU A 83 2.94 22.78 17.01
N GLN A 84 3.29 21.50 17.22
CA GLN A 84 3.00 20.80 18.47
C GLN A 84 4.20 20.70 19.41
N LEU A 85 5.41 20.62 18.87
CA LEU A 85 6.59 20.37 19.68
C LEU A 85 7.33 21.67 20.01
N PRO A 86 7.96 21.76 21.19
CA PRO A 86 8.73 22.95 21.56
C PRO A 86 9.89 23.15 20.58
N GLN A 87 10.11 24.39 20.13
CA GLN A 87 11.24 24.72 19.25
C GLN A 87 12.55 24.16 19.80
N THR A 88 13.36 23.55 18.94
CA THR A 88 14.61 22.90 19.31
C THR A 88 15.72 23.15 18.28
N PHE A 89 16.94 22.74 18.59
CA PHE A 89 18.04 22.75 17.63
C PHE A 89 17.64 21.98 16.37
N SER A 90 17.68 22.67 15.22
CA SER A 90 17.15 22.14 13.97
C SER A 90 18.14 22.34 12.83
N VAL A 91 18.19 21.37 11.93
CA VAL A 91 19.10 21.37 10.78
C VAL A 91 18.27 21.17 9.52
N ARG A 92 18.34 22.13 8.59
CA ARG A 92 17.80 21.96 7.25
C ARG A 92 18.73 21.06 6.44
N THR A 93 18.19 20.03 5.82
CA THR A 93 18.93 19.10 4.95
C THR A 93 19.26 19.76 3.61
N GLY A 94 20.19 19.16 2.86
CA GLY A 94 20.50 19.64 1.51
C GLY A 94 19.39 19.39 0.47
N SER A 95 18.33 18.64 0.82
CA SER A 95 17.13 18.45 -0.02
C SER A 95 16.01 19.43 0.33
N GLY A 96 16.13 20.21 1.41
CA GLY A 96 15.13 21.19 1.85
C GLY A 96 14.36 20.81 3.11
N ASN A 97 14.35 19.53 3.48
CA ASN A 97 13.68 19.03 4.69
C ASN A 97 14.45 19.36 5.98
N TYR A 98 14.06 18.78 7.12
CA TYR A 98 14.60 19.11 8.44
C TYR A 98 14.92 17.88 9.30
N HIS A 99 15.99 17.99 10.08
CA HIS A 99 16.24 17.18 11.26
C HIS A 99 15.98 18.02 12.51
N PHE A 100 15.12 17.55 13.41
CA PHE A 100 14.83 18.18 14.70
C PHE A 100 15.42 17.35 15.83
N TYR A 101 16.27 17.96 16.66
CA TYR A 101 17.01 17.24 17.70
C TYR A 101 16.37 17.48 19.07
N TYR A 102 15.95 16.43 19.77
CA TYR A 102 15.31 16.55 21.09
C TYR A 102 16.01 15.72 22.15
N ARG A 103 15.82 16.11 23.41
CA ARG A 103 16.12 15.26 24.57
C ARG A 103 14.88 14.49 24.97
N SER A 104 14.88 13.17 24.95
CA SER A 104 13.74 12.33 25.32
C SER A 104 14.17 11.00 25.93
N LYS A 105 13.24 10.33 26.60
CA LYS A 105 13.39 8.93 27.06
C LYS A 105 12.94 7.90 26.01
N VAL A 106 12.27 8.37 24.95
CA VAL A 106 11.88 7.53 23.82
C VAL A 106 13.14 6.89 23.23
N ASN A 107 13.12 5.56 23.09
CA ASN A 107 14.27 4.78 22.65
C ASN A 107 13.98 3.89 21.43
N GLU A 108 12.77 4.00 20.88
CA GLU A 108 12.31 3.22 19.73
C GLU A 108 12.42 4.03 18.44
N ASN A 109 12.72 3.32 17.35
CA ASN A 109 12.67 3.91 16.02
C ASN A 109 11.27 3.74 15.46
N GLN A 110 10.74 4.78 14.84
CA GLN A 110 9.42 4.76 14.21
C GLN A 110 9.50 5.41 12.85
N SER A 111 8.77 4.88 11.88
CA SER A 111 8.65 5.48 10.54
C SER A 111 7.18 5.74 10.27
N PHE A 112 6.86 6.93 9.78
CA PHE A 112 5.50 7.35 9.48
C PHE A 112 5.31 7.29 7.98
N LYS A 113 4.45 6.38 7.52
CA LYS A 113 4.21 6.09 6.11
C LYS A 113 2.71 5.96 5.83
N ALA A 114 2.28 6.34 4.64
CA ALA A 114 0.98 5.95 4.09
C ALA A 114 1.16 5.43 2.67
N GLY A 115 0.83 4.15 2.45
CA GLY A 115 1.15 3.48 1.20
C GLY A 115 2.66 3.42 0.97
N GLU A 116 3.11 3.92 -0.18
CA GLU A 116 4.53 4.01 -0.55
C GLU A 116 5.19 5.31 -0.08
N ASP A 117 4.41 6.30 0.36
CA ASP A 117 4.92 7.62 0.76
C ASP A 117 5.47 7.58 2.19
N GLU A 118 6.68 8.13 2.36
CA GLU A 118 7.35 8.31 3.65
C GLU A 118 7.26 9.77 4.09
N PHE A 119 6.66 10.02 5.25
CA PHE A 119 6.42 11.38 5.75
C PHE A 119 7.55 11.86 6.66
N GLY A 120 8.13 10.93 7.41
CA GLY A 120 9.24 11.18 8.32
C GLY A 120 9.47 10.00 9.24
N SER A 121 10.44 10.15 10.13
CA SER A 121 10.81 9.09 11.06
C SER A 121 11.42 9.61 12.35
N VAL A 122 11.30 8.81 13.40
CA VAL A 122 11.99 8.98 14.68
C VAL A 122 13.24 8.12 14.63
N ARG A 123 14.40 8.76 14.72
CA ARG A 123 15.70 8.12 14.84
C ARG A 123 16.08 8.08 16.31
N ALA A 124 16.03 6.88 16.88
CA ALA A 124 16.53 6.55 18.21
C ALA A 124 17.48 5.34 18.12
N ASN A 125 18.10 4.97 19.24
CA ASN A 125 18.87 3.73 19.41
C ASN A 125 19.65 3.23 18.17
N ARG A 126 20.85 3.78 17.97
CA ARG A 126 21.84 3.37 16.95
C ARG A 126 21.43 3.63 15.50
N TRP A 127 20.52 4.56 15.26
CA TRP A 127 20.36 5.20 13.95
C TRP A 127 21.22 6.47 13.87
N HIS A 128 21.32 7.09 12.70
CA HIS A 128 22.02 8.37 12.57
C HIS A 128 21.32 9.32 11.61
N CYS A 129 21.47 10.61 11.87
CA CYS A 129 21.20 11.66 10.89
C CYS A 129 22.51 12.34 10.52
N VAL A 130 22.62 12.75 9.25
CA VAL A 130 23.78 13.52 8.78
C VAL A 130 23.78 14.89 9.46
N GLY A 131 24.92 15.25 10.06
CA GLY A 131 25.06 16.47 10.85
C GLY A 131 25.35 17.73 10.02
N PRO A 132 25.09 18.92 10.58
CA PRO A 132 25.26 20.20 9.88
C PRO A 132 26.71 20.48 9.48
N GLY A 133 26.89 21.11 8.33
CA GLY A 133 28.16 21.30 7.63
C GLY A 133 28.56 20.12 6.75
N SER A 134 27.82 19.01 6.76
CA SER A 134 27.97 17.94 5.75
C SER A 134 27.39 18.38 4.41
N VAL A 135 27.81 17.77 3.31
CA VAL A 135 27.31 18.06 1.94
C VAL A 135 26.38 16.95 1.48
N HIS A 136 25.20 17.28 0.97
CA HIS A 136 24.27 16.32 0.39
C HIS A 136 24.78 15.82 -0.97
N PRO A 137 24.80 14.49 -1.21
CA PRO A 137 25.43 13.92 -2.40
C PRO A 137 24.79 14.34 -3.72
N GLU A 138 23.46 14.41 -3.76
CA GLU A 138 22.71 14.63 -5.01
C GLU A 138 22.57 16.12 -5.35
N THR A 139 22.36 16.97 -4.34
CA THR A 139 22.10 18.40 -4.53
C THR A 139 23.38 19.23 -4.42
N GLY A 140 24.43 18.70 -3.78
CA GLY A 140 25.65 19.44 -3.48
C GLY A 140 25.50 20.50 -2.39
N GLU A 141 24.29 20.66 -1.83
CA GLU A 141 23.97 21.64 -0.80
C GLU A 141 24.41 21.18 0.59
N ASP A 142 24.77 22.14 1.44
CA ASP A 142 25.17 21.87 2.82
C ASP A 142 23.94 21.61 3.71
N TYR A 143 24.07 20.66 4.63
CA TYR A 143 23.18 20.56 5.80
C TYR A 143 23.41 21.80 6.68
N ALA A 144 22.42 22.66 6.81
CA ALA A 144 22.56 23.99 7.43
C ALA A 144 21.76 24.09 8.73
N ILE A 145 22.31 24.76 9.74
CA ILE A 145 21.57 25.02 10.98
C ILE A 145 20.44 26.00 10.67
N SER A 146 19.19 25.59 10.88
CA SER A 146 18.02 26.46 10.71
C SER A 146 17.62 27.13 12.03
N VAL A 147 17.72 26.40 13.15
CA VAL A 147 17.47 26.90 14.50
C VAL A 147 18.67 26.58 15.38
N ASN A 148 19.30 27.63 15.92
CA ASN A 148 20.46 27.52 16.79
C ASN A 148 20.09 27.76 18.26
N SER A 149 19.27 26.87 18.83
CA SER A 149 18.91 26.84 20.25
C SER A 149 19.56 25.65 20.96
N GLU A 150 19.35 25.52 22.27
CA GLU A 150 19.64 24.28 23.00
C GLU A 150 18.64 23.17 22.62
N LEU A 151 18.95 21.93 22.98
CA LEU A 151 18.02 20.81 22.77
C LEU A 151 16.85 20.92 23.76
N SER A 152 15.63 21.02 23.23
CA SER A 152 14.40 20.97 24.02
C SER A 152 14.11 19.55 24.50
N VAL A 153 13.42 19.44 25.63
CA VAL A 153 12.98 18.16 26.19
C VAL A 153 11.63 17.78 25.59
N LEU A 154 11.52 16.57 25.07
CA LEU A 154 10.28 15.95 24.61
C LEU A 154 9.87 14.86 25.60
N THR A 155 8.75 15.08 26.30
CA THR A 155 8.18 14.11 27.23
C THR A 155 7.52 12.95 26.48
N GLU A 156 7.31 11.82 27.17
CA GLU A 156 6.60 10.67 26.60
C GLU A 156 5.15 11.03 26.22
N ASP A 157 4.47 11.84 27.04
CA ASP A 157 3.11 12.32 26.74
C ASP A 157 3.05 13.19 25.48
N SER A 158 3.94 14.18 25.36
CA SER A 158 4.01 15.04 24.16
C SER A 158 4.45 14.27 22.93
N TYR A 159 5.28 13.23 23.09
CA TYR A 159 5.62 12.32 22.00
C TYR A 159 4.40 11.52 21.55
N ALA A 160 3.63 10.94 22.47
CA ALA A 160 2.44 10.17 22.16
C ALA A 160 1.38 11.01 21.41
N GLU A 161 1.09 12.21 21.92
CA GLU A 161 0.17 13.17 21.28
C GLU A 161 0.65 13.56 19.87
N PHE A 162 1.95 13.79 19.71
CA PHE A 162 2.57 14.05 18.42
C PHE A 162 2.39 12.87 17.46
N THR A 163 2.68 11.64 17.89
CA THR A 163 2.56 10.46 17.03
C THR A 163 1.11 10.20 16.60
N GLU A 164 0.16 10.36 17.52
CA GLU A 164 -1.27 10.23 17.22
C GLU A 164 -1.72 11.29 16.21
N THR A 165 -1.25 12.53 16.37
CA THR A 165 -1.55 13.61 15.41
C THR A 165 -0.97 13.29 14.04
N VAL A 166 0.29 12.84 13.97
CA VAL A 166 0.94 12.47 12.71
C VAL A 166 0.14 11.35 12.02
N GLU A 167 -0.22 10.30 12.72
CA GLU A 167 -0.99 9.17 12.16
C GLU A 167 -2.39 9.59 11.71
N SER A 168 -3.07 10.41 12.51
CA SER A 168 -4.39 10.97 12.19
C SER A 168 -4.33 11.87 10.96
N ARG A 169 -3.38 12.81 10.90
CA ARG A 169 -3.23 13.72 9.76
C ARG A 169 -2.73 13.01 8.51
N ILE A 170 -1.81 12.04 8.63
CA ILE A 170 -1.38 11.24 7.48
C ILE A 170 -2.59 10.47 6.91
N SER A 171 -3.39 9.84 7.77
CA SER A 171 -4.60 9.12 7.34
C SER A 171 -5.65 10.08 6.76
N GLY A 172 -5.81 11.27 7.34
CA GLY A 172 -6.73 12.31 6.89
C GLY A 172 -6.33 12.97 5.58
N ASP A 173 -5.07 13.37 5.41
CA ASP A 173 -4.53 13.92 4.16
C ASP A 173 -4.55 12.88 3.05
N TYR A 174 -4.28 11.62 3.39
CA TYR A 174 -4.43 10.52 2.45
C TYR A 174 -5.89 10.38 2.03
N ALA A 175 -6.85 10.48 2.96
CA ALA A 175 -8.29 10.46 2.66
C ALA A 175 -8.75 11.69 1.84
N VAL A 176 -8.30 12.91 2.18
CA VAL A 176 -8.68 14.17 1.51
C VAL A 176 -8.09 14.27 0.10
N LYS A 177 -6.85 13.81 -0.11
CA LYS A 177 -6.30 13.68 -1.47
C LYS A 177 -7.07 12.66 -2.33
N THR A 178 -7.90 11.83 -1.71
CA THR A 178 -8.66 10.76 -2.37
C THR A 178 -10.17 10.97 -2.40
N GLY A 179 -10.70 12.02 -1.77
CA GLY A 179 -12.14 12.21 -1.68
C GLY A 179 -12.54 13.64 -1.27
N GLY A 180 -13.18 14.35 -2.20
CA GLY A 180 -13.81 15.64 -1.96
C GLY A 180 -15.20 15.70 -2.60
N GLY A 181 -16.24 15.42 -1.81
CA GLY A 181 -17.64 15.51 -2.24
C GLY A 181 -18.58 15.40 -1.05
N GLY A 182 -18.67 16.45 -0.24
CA GLY A 182 -19.61 16.53 0.88
C GLY A 182 -21.02 16.90 0.42
N GLY A 183 -21.97 15.98 0.58
CA GLY A 183 -23.42 16.19 0.44
C GLY A 183 -24.15 15.68 1.69
N GLY A 184 -25.06 16.50 2.22
CA GLY A 184 -25.63 16.35 3.56
C GLY A 184 -26.57 15.16 3.77
N SER A 185 -26.67 14.79 5.05
CA SER A 185 -27.56 13.80 5.65
C SER A 185 -29.02 13.88 5.18
N LEU A 186 -29.56 12.77 4.64
CA LEU A 186 -30.99 12.48 4.62
C LEU A 186 -31.24 10.98 4.82
N HIS A 187 -32.31 10.69 5.58
CA HIS A 187 -32.76 9.36 6.01
C HIS A 187 -33.24 8.46 4.85
N GLY A 188 -32.67 7.25 4.79
CA GLY A 188 -33.39 5.97 4.88
C GLY A 188 -34.29 5.54 3.71
N GLN A 189 -33.80 4.56 2.94
CA GLN A 189 -34.57 3.44 2.39
C GLN A 189 -33.63 2.23 2.17
N LYS A 190 -34.14 1.00 2.33
CA LYS A 190 -33.35 -0.25 2.34
C LYS A 190 -33.20 -0.79 0.91
N ALA A 191 -31.95 -0.98 0.47
CA ALA A 191 -31.57 -1.55 -0.83
C ALA A 191 -31.89 -3.05 -1.02
N SER A 192 -32.72 -3.66 -0.16
CA SER A 192 -33.02 -5.10 -0.21
C SER A 192 -34.14 -5.49 -1.17
N GLU A 193 -34.67 -4.57 -1.99
CA GLU A 193 -35.88 -4.80 -2.79
C GLU A 193 -35.69 -4.83 -4.31
N LEU A 194 -34.46 -4.72 -4.82
CA LEU A 194 -34.21 -4.69 -6.27
C LEU A 194 -33.57 -6.00 -6.76
N ASN A 195 -34.42 -6.85 -7.35
CA ASN A 195 -34.10 -8.11 -8.00
C ASN A 195 -34.40 -7.97 -9.50
N THR A 196 -33.39 -8.14 -10.35
CA THR A 196 -33.61 -8.40 -11.79
C THR A 196 -32.79 -9.63 -12.25
N GLU A 197 -33.51 -10.65 -12.73
CA GLU A 197 -32.95 -11.88 -13.32
C GLU A 197 -32.53 -11.66 -14.78
N PRO A 198 -31.59 -12.45 -15.36
CA PRO A 198 -31.15 -12.30 -16.73
C PRO A 198 -31.90 -13.27 -17.67
N THR A 199 -31.97 -12.92 -18.94
CA THR A 199 -32.62 -13.70 -20.01
C THR A 199 -31.60 -14.13 -21.08
N GLU A 200 -32.03 -14.90 -22.10
CA GLU A 200 -31.28 -15.55 -23.20
C GLU A 200 -30.08 -14.79 -23.84
N GLU A 201 -29.94 -13.50 -23.59
CA GLU A 201 -28.76 -12.68 -23.80
C GLU A 201 -27.50 -13.23 -23.09
N THR A 202 -27.66 -14.15 -22.11
CA THR A 202 -26.56 -14.81 -21.42
C THR A 202 -25.62 -15.61 -22.36
N LEU A 203 -26.01 -15.92 -23.61
CA LEU A 203 -25.11 -16.59 -24.58
C LEU A 203 -24.33 -15.62 -25.49
N ARG A 204 -24.66 -14.33 -25.50
CA ARG A 204 -23.73 -13.27 -25.97
C ARG A 204 -22.63 -12.99 -24.95
N VAL A 205 -22.66 -13.63 -23.79
CA VAL A 205 -21.92 -13.20 -22.60
C VAL A 205 -20.42 -13.23 -22.75
N LEU A 206 -19.80 -14.12 -23.52
CA LEU A 206 -18.34 -14.01 -23.69
C LEU A 206 -17.91 -12.92 -24.69
N GLY A 207 -18.86 -12.22 -25.32
CA GLY A 207 -18.58 -11.13 -26.27
C GLY A 207 -17.70 -10.03 -25.69
N PHE A 208 -17.77 -9.80 -24.37
CA PHE A 208 -16.90 -8.85 -23.67
C PHE A 208 -15.42 -9.29 -23.64
N ILE A 209 -15.10 -10.56 -23.88
CA ILE A 209 -13.72 -11.04 -23.95
C ILE A 209 -13.22 -10.77 -25.37
N ASN A 210 -12.44 -9.73 -25.58
CA ASN A 210 -11.98 -9.32 -26.93
C ASN A 210 -11.14 -10.39 -27.68
N SER A 211 -10.59 -11.38 -26.97
CA SER A 211 -9.76 -12.45 -27.52
C SER A 211 -10.54 -13.68 -28.00
N ASP A 212 -10.49 -14.00 -29.29
CA ASP A 212 -11.08 -15.25 -29.82
C ASP A 212 -10.48 -16.50 -29.17
N SER A 213 -9.14 -16.54 -29.02
CA SER A 213 -8.46 -17.70 -28.42
C SER A 213 -8.92 -17.95 -26.99
N ARG A 214 -9.26 -16.90 -26.23
CA ARG A 214 -9.57 -17.03 -24.80
C ARG A 214 -11.05 -17.18 -24.55
N ARG A 215 -11.89 -16.59 -25.42
CA ARG A 215 -13.28 -17.02 -25.59
C ARG A 215 -13.33 -18.52 -25.83
N GLU A 216 -12.49 -19.05 -26.73
CA GLU A 216 -12.45 -20.49 -27.01
C GLU A 216 -11.93 -21.31 -25.83
N GLU A 217 -10.92 -20.85 -25.09
CA GLU A 217 -10.46 -21.53 -23.87
C GLU A 217 -11.52 -21.56 -22.78
N VAL A 218 -12.16 -20.43 -22.47
CA VAL A 218 -13.23 -20.34 -21.47
C VAL A 218 -14.43 -21.18 -21.90
N ALA A 219 -14.83 -21.11 -23.18
CA ALA A 219 -15.88 -21.94 -23.74
C ALA A 219 -15.53 -23.44 -23.61
N LYS A 220 -14.29 -23.85 -23.88
CA LYS A 220 -13.86 -25.25 -23.66
C LYS A 220 -14.01 -25.70 -22.20
N VAL A 221 -13.81 -24.80 -21.23
CA VAL A 221 -14.04 -25.13 -19.81
C VAL A 221 -15.53 -25.22 -19.50
N ILE A 222 -16.34 -24.31 -20.02
CA ILE A 222 -17.79 -24.24 -19.81
C ILE A 222 -18.49 -25.46 -20.45
N ASP A 223 -18.13 -25.79 -21.70
CA ASP A 223 -18.69 -26.88 -22.50
C ASP A 223 -18.20 -28.27 -22.09
N SER A 224 -17.15 -28.36 -21.26
CA SER A 224 -16.65 -29.65 -20.78
C SER A 224 -17.61 -30.25 -19.76
N ASP A 225 -17.98 -31.52 -19.90
CA ASP A 225 -18.83 -32.18 -18.89
C ASP A 225 -18.16 -32.29 -17.51
N HIS A 226 -16.83 -32.46 -17.48
CA HIS A 226 -16.07 -32.77 -16.27
C HIS A 226 -14.67 -32.11 -16.29
N PRO A 227 -14.57 -30.77 -16.39
CA PRO A 227 -13.28 -30.11 -16.40
C PRO A 227 -12.56 -30.36 -15.07
N PRO A 228 -11.23 -30.61 -15.10
CA PRO A 228 -10.43 -30.71 -13.89
C PRO A 228 -10.64 -29.51 -12.97
N ARG A 229 -10.57 -29.72 -11.65
CA ARG A 229 -10.84 -28.66 -10.65
C ARG A 229 -9.98 -27.42 -10.87
N ASN A 230 -8.70 -27.58 -11.20
CA ASN A 230 -7.80 -26.48 -11.51
C ASN A 230 -8.25 -25.68 -12.74
N THR A 231 -8.84 -26.33 -13.75
CA THR A 231 -9.38 -25.69 -14.95
C THR A 231 -10.62 -24.86 -14.63
N ARG A 232 -11.51 -25.36 -13.76
CA ARG A 232 -12.68 -24.61 -13.26
C ARG A 232 -12.29 -23.39 -12.44
N VAL A 233 -11.33 -23.58 -11.53
CA VAL A 233 -10.73 -22.53 -10.71
C VAL A 233 -10.09 -21.48 -11.60
N TRP A 234 -9.33 -21.89 -12.62
CA TRP A 234 -8.75 -20.96 -13.58
C TRP A 234 -9.82 -20.13 -14.31
N ALA A 235 -10.87 -20.76 -14.86
CA ALA A 235 -11.92 -20.03 -15.58
C ALA A 235 -12.65 -19.05 -14.66
N SER A 236 -12.97 -19.46 -13.43
CA SER A 236 -13.61 -18.59 -12.44
C SER A 236 -12.70 -17.43 -12.02
N GLY A 237 -11.40 -17.69 -11.85
CA GLY A 237 -10.41 -16.65 -11.54
C GLY A 237 -10.18 -15.69 -12.70
N PHE A 238 -10.21 -16.17 -13.94
CA PHE A 238 -10.13 -15.36 -15.14
C PHE A 238 -11.34 -14.42 -15.25
N LEU A 239 -12.56 -14.96 -15.12
CA LEU A 239 -13.80 -14.19 -15.13
C LEU A 239 -13.83 -13.13 -14.02
N TYR A 240 -13.30 -13.45 -12.84
CA TYR A 240 -13.23 -12.50 -11.73
C TYR A 240 -12.18 -11.41 -11.95
N SER A 241 -10.93 -11.79 -12.23
CA SER A 241 -9.79 -10.85 -12.23
C SER A 241 -9.63 -10.08 -13.54
N VAL A 242 -9.88 -10.72 -14.68
CA VAL A 242 -9.66 -10.13 -16.00
C VAL A 242 -10.94 -9.52 -16.53
N CYS A 243 -12.07 -10.17 -16.31
CA CYS A 243 -13.36 -9.72 -16.83
C CYS A 243 -14.15 -8.87 -15.83
N GLY A 244 -13.68 -8.73 -14.58
CA GLY A 244 -14.31 -7.91 -13.56
C GLY A 244 -15.68 -8.40 -13.08
N LEU A 245 -16.05 -9.67 -13.37
CA LEU A 245 -17.35 -10.19 -12.96
C LEU A 245 -17.39 -10.42 -11.44
N THR A 246 -18.49 -10.02 -10.80
CA THR A 246 -18.77 -10.31 -9.39
C THR A 246 -18.98 -11.81 -9.16
N GLN A 247 -18.84 -12.26 -7.90
CA GLN A 247 -19.10 -13.65 -7.53
C GLN A 247 -20.48 -14.13 -8.02
N LYS A 248 -21.54 -13.33 -7.79
CA LYS A 248 -22.91 -13.68 -8.19
C LYS A 248 -23.06 -13.77 -9.72
N GLN A 249 -22.42 -12.87 -10.47
CA GLN A 249 -22.44 -12.92 -11.93
C GLN A 249 -21.71 -14.15 -12.48
N ILE A 250 -20.58 -14.53 -11.89
CA ILE A 250 -19.85 -15.75 -12.27
C ILE A 250 -20.69 -17.00 -11.95
N GLU A 251 -21.29 -17.07 -10.76
CA GLU A 251 -22.16 -18.17 -10.37
C GLU A 251 -23.35 -18.32 -11.31
N LYS A 252 -24.00 -17.21 -11.64
CA LYS A 252 -25.13 -17.14 -12.57
C LYS A 252 -24.72 -17.60 -13.98
N LEU A 253 -23.63 -17.04 -14.51
CA LEU A 253 -23.09 -17.41 -15.82
C LEU A 253 -22.77 -18.90 -15.90
N LEU A 254 -22.01 -19.43 -14.93
CA LEU A 254 -21.63 -20.83 -14.92
C LEU A 254 -22.84 -21.75 -14.74
N ARG A 255 -23.83 -21.37 -13.92
CA ARG A 255 -25.06 -22.14 -13.75
C ARG A 255 -25.88 -22.21 -15.04
N GLU A 256 -25.92 -21.11 -15.79
CA GLU A 256 -26.70 -21.02 -17.03
C GLU A 256 -26.00 -21.68 -18.23
N THR A 257 -24.65 -21.71 -18.23
CA THR A 257 -23.88 -22.13 -19.41
C THR A 257 -23.07 -23.41 -19.22
N ALA A 258 -22.61 -23.72 -18.01
CA ALA A 258 -21.68 -24.82 -17.77
C ALA A 258 -22.38 -26.10 -17.29
N VAL A 259 -22.22 -27.18 -18.04
CA VAL A 259 -22.84 -28.50 -17.74
C VAL A 259 -22.39 -29.04 -16.38
N TRP A 260 -21.16 -28.73 -15.97
CA TRP A 260 -20.58 -29.19 -14.70
C TRP A 260 -21.04 -28.41 -13.47
N ALA A 261 -21.72 -27.27 -13.63
CA ALA A 261 -22.17 -26.40 -12.53
C ALA A 261 -23.56 -26.78 -11.99
N THR A 262 -23.97 -28.04 -12.14
CA THR A 262 -25.28 -28.55 -11.70
C THR A 262 -25.45 -28.59 -10.19
N ASP A 263 -24.34 -28.70 -9.43
CA ASP A 263 -24.32 -28.59 -7.97
C ASP A 263 -24.08 -27.13 -7.58
N SER A 264 -25.16 -26.42 -7.23
CA SER A 264 -25.12 -25.00 -6.87
C SER A 264 -24.25 -24.75 -5.65
N GLU A 265 -24.32 -25.60 -4.62
CA GLU A 265 -23.63 -25.41 -3.35
C GLU A 265 -22.12 -25.62 -3.51
N ARG A 266 -21.72 -26.63 -4.29
CA ARG A 266 -20.33 -26.86 -4.63
C ARG A 266 -19.73 -25.73 -5.47
N THR A 267 -20.47 -25.27 -6.49
CA THR A 267 -20.01 -24.20 -7.39
C THR A 267 -19.83 -22.90 -6.63
N GLU A 268 -20.81 -22.53 -5.79
CA GLU A 268 -20.74 -21.38 -4.88
C GLU A 268 -19.54 -21.49 -3.92
N THR A 269 -19.31 -22.67 -3.34
CA THR A 269 -18.17 -22.87 -2.43
C THR A 269 -16.82 -22.75 -3.13
N GLU A 270 -16.68 -23.30 -4.35
CA GLU A 270 -15.46 -23.21 -5.16
C GLU A 270 -15.17 -21.74 -5.55
N ILE A 271 -16.18 -20.99 -6.00
CA ILE A 271 -16.04 -19.57 -6.41
C ILE A 271 -15.78 -18.67 -5.20
N ARG A 272 -16.54 -18.83 -4.11
CA ARG A 272 -16.34 -18.07 -2.86
C ARG A 272 -14.94 -18.25 -2.32
N SER A 273 -14.44 -19.49 -2.30
CA SER A 273 -13.08 -19.79 -1.84
C SER A 273 -12.04 -19.11 -2.72
N LEU A 274 -12.27 -19.06 -4.03
CA LEU A 274 -11.40 -18.40 -4.98
C LEU A 274 -11.37 -16.89 -4.77
N VAL A 275 -12.53 -16.24 -4.74
CA VAL A 275 -12.66 -14.79 -4.53
C VAL A 275 -12.01 -14.38 -3.21
N ARG A 276 -12.24 -15.13 -2.13
CA ARG A 276 -11.57 -14.94 -0.83
C ARG A 276 -10.06 -15.14 -0.90
N SER A 277 -9.57 -16.08 -1.71
CA SER A 277 -8.13 -16.29 -1.87
C SER A 277 -7.47 -15.21 -2.73
N SER A 278 -8.14 -14.71 -3.76
CA SER A 278 -7.66 -13.65 -4.65
C SER A 278 -7.66 -12.28 -3.99
N THR A 279 -8.65 -12.01 -3.12
CA THR A 279 -8.68 -10.79 -2.29
C THR A 279 -7.59 -10.78 -1.22
N ASN A 280 -7.11 -11.96 -0.79
CA ASN A 280 -6.05 -12.10 0.23
C ASN A 280 -4.64 -12.34 -0.33
N ASN A 281 -4.48 -12.65 -1.62
CA ASN A 281 -3.18 -12.88 -2.27
C ASN A 281 -3.08 -12.11 -3.59
N SER A 282 -2.20 -11.10 -3.64
CA SER A 282 -1.87 -10.29 -4.81
C SER A 282 -1.01 -11.03 -5.87
N ARG A 283 -1.37 -12.29 -6.22
CA ARG A 283 -0.56 -13.14 -7.11
C ARG A 283 -1.28 -13.66 -8.36
N ALA A 284 -2.49 -13.20 -8.65
CA ALA A 284 -3.26 -13.68 -9.80
C ALA A 284 -2.90 -13.00 -11.15
N SER A 285 -2.06 -11.95 -11.18
CA SER A 285 -1.71 -11.23 -12.41
C SER A 285 -0.35 -11.60 -13.03
N GLU A 286 0.48 -12.43 -12.40
CA GLU A 286 1.60 -13.03 -13.14
C GLU A 286 1.04 -14.09 -14.07
N SER A 287 1.15 -13.87 -15.39
CA SER A 287 0.84 -14.85 -16.43
C SER A 287 1.48 -16.20 -16.08
N VAL A 288 0.69 -17.11 -15.51
CA VAL A 288 1.15 -18.46 -15.19
C VAL A 288 1.38 -19.14 -16.53
N ASN A 289 2.66 -19.32 -16.86
CA ASN A 289 3.09 -20.02 -18.06
C ASN A 289 2.67 -21.51 -17.93
N LEU A 290 1.50 -21.85 -18.48
CA LEU A 290 0.86 -23.17 -18.38
C LEU A 290 1.72 -24.32 -18.94
N SER A 291 2.76 -24.02 -19.74
CA SER A 291 3.68 -25.03 -20.25
C SER A 291 4.47 -25.76 -19.14
N LYS A 292 4.57 -25.18 -17.93
CA LYS A 292 5.30 -25.78 -16.80
C LYS A 292 4.46 -26.68 -15.89
N PHE A 293 3.12 -26.67 -16.02
CA PHE A 293 2.23 -27.45 -15.17
C PHE A 293 1.77 -28.78 -15.79
N LEU A 294 2.02 -29.01 -17.08
CA LEU A 294 1.62 -30.24 -17.78
C LEU A 294 2.69 -31.35 -17.78
N THR A 295 3.85 -31.13 -17.17
CA THR A 295 4.92 -32.14 -17.10
C THR A 295 5.57 -32.17 -15.72
N ALA A 296 4.87 -32.72 -14.73
CA ALA A 296 5.50 -33.17 -13.49
C ALA A 296 4.69 -34.32 -12.88
N ASP A 297 5.19 -35.54 -13.10
CA ASP A 297 4.76 -36.75 -12.41
C ASP A 297 4.95 -36.56 -10.89
N MET A 298 3.84 -36.50 -10.15
CA MET A 298 3.84 -36.51 -8.69
C MET A 298 3.38 -37.90 -8.22
N ASP A 299 4.36 -38.70 -7.84
CA ASP A 299 4.26 -40.05 -7.26
C ASP A 299 3.62 -39.99 -5.84
N PRO A 300 2.67 -40.88 -5.47
CA PRO A 300 1.84 -40.70 -4.27
C PRO A 300 2.45 -41.18 -2.94
N GLU A 301 3.76 -41.45 -2.85
CA GLU A 301 4.37 -41.97 -1.61
C GLU A 301 5.49 -41.06 -1.08
N GLY A 302 5.15 -40.11 -0.21
CA GLY A 302 6.11 -39.10 0.28
C GLY A 302 5.76 -38.39 1.59
N SER A 303 5.32 -39.15 2.59
CA SER A 303 5.26 -38.89 4.05
C SER A 303 5.71 -37.51 4.59
N GLU A 304 4.73 -36.83 5.22
CA GLU A 304 4.87 -35.68 6.11
C GLU A 304 5.71 -35.99 7.37
N ARG A 305 6.83 -35.28 7.61
CA ARG A 305 7.41 -35.07 8.96
C ARG A 305 8.38 -33.88 9.01
N ARG A 306 7.94 -32.70 9.49
CA ARG A 306 8.73 -31.73 10.29
C ARG A 306 7.77 -30.93 11.17
N LYS A 307 7.66 -31.25 12.47
CA LYS A 307 8.39 -30.66 13.61
C LYS A 307 8.10 -29.16 13.83
N THR A 308 7.09 -28.90 14.66
CA THR A 308 6.95 -27.70 15.49
C THR A 308 7.42 -28.05 16.90
N GLU A 309 8.42 -27.32 17.42
CA GLU A 309 8.80 -27.37 18.84
C GLU A 309 8.36 -26.07 19.51
N GLU A 310 7.52 -26.26 20.55
CA GLU A 310 7.36 -25.51 21.80
C GLU A 310 7.90 -24.07 21.89
N SER A 311 6.96 -23.13 22.11
CA SER A 311 7.24 -21.90 22.85
C SER A 311 6.18 -21.64 23.92
N GLY A 312 6.67 -21.66 25.17
CA GLY A 312 6.31 -20.75 26.26
C GLY A 312 4.84 -20.46 26.58
N SER A 313 4.36 -21.07 27.66
CA SER A 313 3.15 -20.66 28.37
C SER A 313 3.29 -19.26 29.00
N GLY A 314 2.46 -18.30 28.58
CA GLY A 314 2.24 -17.08 29.37
C GLY A 314 1.71 -15.88 28.59
N ARG A 315 0.39 -15.64 28.72
CA ARG A 315 -0.38 -14.46 28.27
C ARG A 315 -0.60 -14.31 26.76
N THR A 316 -1.56 -15.07 26.23
CA THR A 316 -2.40 -14.61 25.12
C THR A 316 -3.49 -13.72 25.70
N LEU A 317 -3.49 -12.43 25.34
CA LEU A 317 -4.72 -11.63 25.43
C LEU A 317 -5.70 -12.24 24.41
N PRO A 318 -6.97 -12.47 24.78
CA PRO A 318 -7.97 -12.93 23.82
C PRO A 318 -8.13 -11.82 22.77
N GLY A 319 -7.63 -12.05 21.57
CA GLY A 319 -7.93 -11.19 20.43
C GLY A 319 -9.44 -11.23 20.21
N GLY A 320 -10.08 -10.06 20.22
CA GLY A 320 -11.49 -9.96 19.83
C GLY A 320 -11.65 -10.51 18.43
N GLU A 321 -12.59 -11.44 18.25
CA GLU A 321 -12.97 -11.92 16.93
C GLU A 321 -13.70 -10.79 16.19
N ASN A 322 -12.95 -9.97 15.44
CA ASN A 322 -13.54 -8.97 14.56
C ASN A 322 -14.15 -9.71 13.36
N SER A 323 -15.43 -10.05 13.45
CA SER A 323 -16.20 -10.67 12.37
C SER A 323 -16.78 -9.57 11.46
N MET A 324 -15.95 -8.97 10.61
CA MET A 324 -16.40 -8.12 9.51
C MET A 324 -16.54 -8.96 8.25
N GLU A 325 -17.72 -8.94 7.64
CA GLU A 325 -18.02 -9.50 6.33
C GLU A 325 -18.05 -8.38 5.29
N TYR A 326 -17.42 -8.62 4.14
CA TYR A 326 -17.39 -7.70 3.01
C TYR A 326 -18.11 -8.36 1.83
N ASN A 327 -19.12 -7.69 1.30
CA ASN A 327 -19.91 -8.16 0.16
C ASN A 327 -19.98 -7.07 -0.90
N THR A 328 -19.32 -7.29 -2.04
CA THR A 328 -19.41 -6.40 -3.20
C THR A 328 -20.84 -6.43 -3.75
N ILE A 329 -21.53 -5.30 -3.68
CA ILE A 329 -22.88 -5.10 -4.23
C ILE A 329 -22.78 -4.89 -5.73
N GLU A 330 -21.89 -3.99 -6.16
CA GLU A 330 -21.79 -3.54 -7.53
C GLU A 330 -20.33 -3.31 -7.94
N ASN A 331 -20.02 -3.56 -9.21
CA ASN A 331 -18.70 -3.34 -9.80
C ASN A 331 -18.89 -2.79 -11.20
N LEU A 332 -18.50 -1.54 -11.40
CA LEU A 332 -18.52 -0.85 -12.68
C LEU A 332 -17.10 -0.57 -13.11
N THR A 333 -16.79 -0.84 -14.38
CA THR A 333 -15.49 -0.50 -14.97
C THR A 333 -15.72 0.45 -16.13
N VAL A 334 -15.19 1.67 -16.00
CA VAL A 334 -15.32 2.75 -17.00
C VAL A 334 -13.96 3.01 -17.64
N TYR A 335 -13.91 3.13 -18.95
CA TYR A 335 -12.69 3.38 -19.72
C TYR A 335 -12.85 4.62 -20.59
N ASN A 336 -11.72 5.27 -20.93
CA ASN A 336 -11.69 6.50 -21.72
C ASN A 336 -11.76 6.27 -23.24
N ALA A 337 -12.51 5.27 -23.69
CA ALA A 337 -12.71 4.95 -25.09
C ALA A 337 -14.20 4.98 -25.43
N ASP A 338 -14.55 5.38 -26.65
CA ASP A 338 -15.94 5.46 -27.11
C ASP A 338 -16.62 4.06 -27.12
N SER A 339 -15.82 2.98 -27.18
CA SER A 339 -16.27 1.60 -26.96
C SER A 339 -15.13 0.69 -26.47
N VAL A 340 -15.46 -0.52 -26.01
CA VAL A 340 -14.49 -1.55 -25.58
C VAL A 340 -13.53 -1.93 -26.70
N GLU A 341 -14.01 -1.89 -27.95
CA GLU A 341 -13.27 -2.28 -29.14
C GLU A 341 -12.29 -1.19 -29.62
N GLU A 342 -12.50 0.06 -29.22
CA GLU A 342 -11.64 1.20 -29.57
C GLU A 342 -10.57 1.50 -28.51
N ALA A 343 -10.53 0.72 -27.43
CA ALA A 343 -9.58 0.93 -26.35
C ALA A 343 -8.15 0.47 -26.73
N GLU A 344 -7.16 1.33 -26.46
CA GLU A 344 -5.75 1.14 -26.80
C GLU A 344 -4.85 0.90 -25.57
N ASP A 345 -3.62 0.40 -25.80
CA ASP A 345 -2.64 0.20 -24.72
C ASP A 345 -2.27 1.54 -24.08
N GLY A 346 -2.35 1.60 -22.76
CA GLY A 346 -2.14 2.83 -21.99
C GLY A 346 -3.40 3.66 -21.77
N ASP A 347 -4.54 3.29 -22.35
CA ASP A 347 -5.81 3.93 -22.04
C ASP A 347 -6.16 3.76 -20.57
N ARG A 348 -6.90 4.73 -20.05
CA ARG A 348 -7.22 4.79 -18.64
C ARG A 348 -8.49 4.03 -18.36
N VAL A 349 -8.47 3.31 -17.26
CA VAL A 349 -9.62 2.56 -16.77
C VAL A 349 -9.81 2.85 -15.29
N ILE A 350 -11.06 3.05 -14.89
CA ILE A 350 -11.46 3.27 -13.52
C ILE A 350 -12.43 2.16 -13.16
N ARG A 351 -12.17 1.49 -12.03
CA ARG A 351 -13.10 0.53 -11.46
C ARG A 351 -13.74 1.12 -10.22
N VAL A 352 -15.06 1.16 -10.18
CA VAL A 352 -15.87 1.63 -9.06
C VAL A 352 -16.58 0.42 -8.46
N GLU A 353 -16.26 0.08 -7.21
CA GLU A 353 -16.82 -1.07 -6.50
C GLU A 353 -17.61 -0.60 -5.28
N LEU A 354 -18.92 -0.83 -5.25
CA LEU A 354 -19.74 -0.63 -4.06
C LEU A 354 -19.66 -1.89 -3.20
N THR A 355 -19.11 -1.77 -1.99
CA THR A 355 -18.96 -2.89 -1.06
C THR A 355 -19.72 -2.62 0.23
N ASN A 356 -20.62 -3.52 0.60
CA ASN A 356 -21.23 -3.55 1.93
C ASN A 356 -20.28 -4.19 2.92
N MET A 357 -19.98 -3.48 4.00
CA MET A 357 -19.31 -4.02 5.18
C MET A 357 -20.36 -4.22 6.27
N SER A 358 -20.59 -5.47 6.65
CA SER A 358 -21.47 -5.80 7.77
C SER A 358 -20.73 -6.63 8.83
N GLY A 359 -20.98 -6.37 10.11
CA GLY A 359 -20.26 -7.04 11.19
C GLY A 359 -20.50 -6.43 12.55
N ARG A 360 -19.57 -6.66 13.48
CA ARG A 360 -19.53 -5.97 14.78
C ARG A 360 -18.25 -5.18 14.90
N GLY A 361 -18.36 -3.92 15.29
CA GLY A 361 -17.23 -3.06 15.62
C GLY A 361 -16.53 -3.51 16.90
N ASP A 362 -15.41 -2.86 17.21
CA ASP A 362 -14.61 -3.14 18.41
C ASP A 362 -15.38 -2.84 19.72
N ASP A 363 -16.41 -2.02 19.65
CA ASP A 363 -17.36 -1.73 20.74
C ASP A 363 -18.50 -2.77 20.85
N GLY A 364 -18.54 -3.72 19.93
CA GLY A 364 -19.59 -4.73 19.82
C GLY A 364 -20.86 -4.23 19.14
N GLU A 365 -20.93 -2.97 18.71
CA GLU A 365 -22.08 -2.44 17.97
C GLU A 365 -22.10 -3.00 16.54
N PRO A 366 -23.29 -3.30 15.99
CA PRO A 366 -23.39 -3.75 14.62
C PRO A 366 -22.96 -2.63 13.66
N VAL A 367 -22.05 -2.96 12.76
CA VAL A 367 -21.66 -2.10 11.65
C VAL A 367 -22.34 -2.65 10.40
N ASP A 368 -23.01 -1.79 9.66
CA ASP A 368 -23.60 -2.07 8.36
C ASP A 368 -23.44 -0.79 7.53
N THR A 369 -22.45 -0.79 6.64
CA THR A 369 -22.05 0.42 5.92
C THR A 369 -21.57 0.07 4.53
N ASP A 370 -22.12 0.75 3.55
CA ASP A 370 -21.64 0.68 2.17
C ASP A 370 -20.51 1.68 1.96
N PHE A 371 -19.45 1.25 1.30
CA PHE A 371 -18.38 2.12 0.85
C PHE A 371 -18.08 1.89 -0.61
N VAL A 372 -17.80 2.98 -1.32
CA VAL A 372 -17.39 2.95 -2.72
C VAL A 372 -15.86 2.91 -2.77
N THR A 373 -15.31 1.92 -3.46
CA THR A 373 -13.88 1.80 -3.73
C THR A 373 -13.63 2.16 -5.19
N ILE A 374 -12.74 3.13 -5.41
CA ILE A 374 -12.39 3.58 -6.76
C ILE A 374 -10.94 3.18 -7.02
N THR A 375 -10.72 2.30 -7.98
CA THR A 375 -9.39 1.79 -8.35
C THR A 375 -9.02 2.31 -9.72
N LYS A 376 -7.94 3.09 -9.81
CA LYS A 376 -7.38 3.51 -11.10
C LYS A 376 -6.51 2.40 -11.67
N GLY A 377 -6.71 2.09 -12.95
CA GLY A 377 -5.89 1.17 -13.71
C GLY A 377 -5.48 1.78 -15.04
N THR A 378 -4.66 1.03 -15.75
CA THR A 378 -4.36 1.27 -17.16
C THR A 378 -4.70 0.03 -17.94
N LEU A 379 -5.32 0.20 -19.10
CA LEU A 379 -5.44 -0.85 -20.08
C LEU A 379 -4.03 -1.19 -20.57
N ARG A 380 -3.69 -2.47 -20.54
CA ARG A 380 -2.41 -2.99 -21.03
C ARG A 380 -2.64 -3.94 -22.18
N GLU A 381 -1.82 -3.82 -23.23
CA GLU A 381 -1.75 -4.83 -24.27
C GLU A 381 -1.36 -6.17 -23.63
N ASN A 382 -2.30 -7.10 -23.65
CA ASN A 382 -2.13 -8.43 -23.06
C ASN A 382 -1.96 -9.44 -24.19
N GLY A 383 -1.07 -9.17 -25.15
CA GLY A 383 -0.82 -10.03 -26.31
C GLY A 383 -2.07 -10.31 -27.14
N ASP A 384 -2.40 -11.59 -27.36
CA ASP A 384 -3.56 -12.03 -28.16
C ASP A 384 -4.93 -11.64 -27.56
N PHE A 385 -4.94 -10.95 -26.41
CA PHE A 385 -6.16 -10.54 -25.72
C PHE A 385 -6.65 -9.14 -26.05
N GLY A 386 -5.92 -8.40 -26.88
CA GLY A 386 -6.12 -6.96 -26.97
C GLY A 386 -5.72 -6.29 -25.67
N VAL A 387 -6.43 -5.25 -25.27
CA VAL A 387 -6.12 -4.51 -24.05
C VAL A 387 -6.94 -5.03 -22.87
N ALA A 388 -6.31 -5.19 -21.71
CA ALA A 388 -6.95 -5.65 -20.48
C ALA A 388 -6.65 -4.68 -19.34
N PRO A 389 -7.62 -4.42 -18.44
CA PRO A 389 -7.41 -3.53 -17.32
C PRO A 389 -6.41 -4.10 -16.32
N GLU A 390 -5.32 -3.38 -16.10
CA GLU A 390 -4.35 -3.66 -15.05
C GLU A 390 -4.51 -2.62 -13.93
N PHE A 391 -4.87 -3.10 -12.74
CA PHE A 391 -4.98 -2.28 -11.55
C PHE A 391 -3.75 -2.49 -10.66
N PRO A 392 -2.89 -1.47 -10.47
CA PRO A 392 -1.72 -1.57 -9.60
C PRO A 392 -2.14 -1.62 -8.13
N GLY A 393 -2.45 -2.83 -7.64
CA GLY A 393 -2.67 -3.13 -6.22
C GLY A 393 -4.00 -2.63 -5.63
N GLN A 394 -4.17 -2.84 -4.33
CA GLN A 394 -5.39 -2.49 -3.57
C GLN A 394 -5.41 -1.00 -3.22
N SER A 395 -5.36 -0.13 -4.22
CA SER A 395 -5.49 1.31 -4.00
C SER A 395 -6.95 1.65 -3.68
N LYS A 396 -7.24 1.86 -2.39
CA LYS A 396 -8.48 2.52 -1.91
C LYS A 396 -8.44 4.04 -2.13
N SER A 397 -7.58 4.49 -3.04
CA SER A 397 -7.12 5.86 -3.21
C SER A 397 -6.96 6.10 -4.70
N VAL A 398 -7.57 7.19 -5.19
CA VAL A 398 -7.50 7.59 -6.61
C VAL A 398 -6.08 7.99 -7.04
N GLY A 399 -5.15 8.16 -6.08
CA GLY A 399 -3.77 8.59 -6.35
C GLY A 399 -3.71 10.02 -6.91
N SER A 400 -2.63 10.35 -7.62
CA SER A 400 -2.53 11.61 -8.39
C SER A 400 -3.39 11.52 -9.65
N ALA A 401 -4.69 11.77 -9.47
CA ALA A 401 -5.66 11.88 -10.56
C ALA A 401 -5.50 13.24 -11.25
N ASP A 402 -5.37 13.24 -12.57
CA ASP A 402 -5.47 14.48 -13.33
C ASP A 402 -6.95 14.82 -13.65
N PRO A 403 -7.25 15.99 -14.23
CA PRO A 403 -8.63 16.40 -14.47
C PRO A 403 -9.45 15.42 -15.33
N ASP A 404 -8.81 14.64 -16.21
CA ASP A 404 -9.52 13.69 -17.07
C ASP A 404 -9.86 12.41 -16.29
N ASP A 405 -8.98 11.97 -15.40
CA ASP A 405 -9.30 10.90 -14.43
C ASP A 405 -10.49 11.28 -13.57
N LEU A 406 -10.51 12.52 -13.05
CA LEU A 406 -11.59 13.00 -12.19
C LEU A 406 -12.94 13.06 -12.91
N ARG A 407 -12.95 13.40 -14.21
CA ARG A 407 -14.17 13.36 -15.03
C ARG A 407 -14.64 11.95 -15.27
N LEU A 408 -13.72 11.02 -15.56
CA LEU A 408 -14.04 9.62 -15.77
C LEU A 408 -14.60 8.98 -14.50
N ILE A 409 -14.03 9.34 -13.35
CA ILE A 409 -14.53 8.94 -12.03
C ILE A 409 -15.91 9.52 -11.76
N ALA A 410 -16.12 10.82 -12.03
CA ALA A 410 -17.42 11.45 -11.85
C ALA A 410 -18.49 10.75 -12.69
N SER A 411 -18.18 10.45 -13.96
CA SER A 411 -19.07 9.69 -14.85
C SER A 411 -19.40 8.31 -14.30
N GLY A 412 -18.39 7.56 -13.81
CA GLY A 412 -18.62 6.25 -13.21
C GLY A 412 -19.42 6.31 -11.89
N LEU A 413 -19.26 7.38 -11.10
CA LEU A 413 -20.04 7.60 -9.89
C LEU A 413 -21.49 8.00 -10.19
N GLU A 414 -21.73 8.79 -11.24
CA GLU A 414 -23.08 9.12 -11.73
C GLU A 414 -23.79 7.84 -12.20
N GLU A 415 -23.11 6.98 -12.97
CA GLU A 415 -23.70 5.71 -13.45
C GLU A 415 -24.03 4.74 -12.30
N VAL A 416 -23.17 4.64 -11.27
CA VAL A 416 -23.46 3.86 -10.06
C VAL A 416 -24.56 4.51 -9.21
N ALA A 417 -24.68 5.84 -9.20
CA ALA A 417 -25.77 6.50 -8.49
C ALA A 417 -27.12 6.23 -9.17
N ASP A 418 -27.18 6.33 -10.49
CA ASP A 418 -28.37 6.04 -11.29
C ASP A 418 -28.79 4.56 -11.12
N SER A 419 -27.84 3.61 -11.06
CA SER A 419 -28.16 2.19 -10.86
C SER A 419 -28.69 1.85 -9.47
N ILE A 420 -28.38 2.66 -8.45
CA ILE A 420 -28.92 2.52 -7.09
C ILE A 420 -30.33 3.12 -6.97
N GLU A 421 -30.65 4.15 -7.77
CA GLU A 421 -31.97 4.79 -7.75
C GLU A 421 -33.07 3.98 -8.47
N GLU A 422 -32.70 3.14 -9.44
CA GLU A 422 -33.60 2.23 -10.17
C GLU A 422 -34.00 0.99 -9.37
#